data_AF-A0A2S2NR41-F1
#
_entry.id   AF-A0A2S2NR41-F1
#
_cell.length_a   1.000
_cell.length_b   1.000
_cell.length_c   1.000
_cell.angle_alpha   90.00
_cell.angle_beta   90.00
_cell.angle_gamma   90.00
#
_symmetry.space_group_name_H-M   'P 1'
#
loop_
_entity.id
_entity.type
_entity.pdbx_description
1 polymer ?
#
loop_
_entity_poly.entity_id
_entity_poly.type
_entity_poly.pdbx_seq_one_letter_code
_entity_poly.pdbx_strand_id
1 'polypeptide(L)'
;GYLWKSDGTNEYEIIESDNVERGTKIVMYLKQDCREYASEDTVRNVINKYSNFVNSPIKLNGSEINTIQPLWLLNPKSVSKEQHDEFYKFVANTYDRPRFVLHYSAEAPIQVRALLYFPELAPGQTDFYDSSTKGVSLYTRRILVKKEAEHVLPKWLRFVKGVIDSEDIPLNLSREMLQNSSLLRKLNQLLTNKIVKFLHDKSVKDLDEYMKFYQDYGVFIKEGVVTNDDPKEREDLACLLRYESSYTKPGETTSFEDYMKRRQEGQNDIYYLSAPK
;
A
#
# COMPACT_ATOMS: atom_id res chain seq x y z
N GLY A 1 16.84 -38.29 -16.76
CA GLY A 1 15.79 -37.43 -16.15
C GLY A 1 14.46 -38.14 -16.25
N TYR A 2 13.34 -37.51 -15.90
CA TYR A 2 12.01 -38.14 -15.98
C TYR A 2 11.04 -37.25 -16.75
N LEU A 3 10.21 -37.86 -17.59
CA LEU A 3 9.01 -37.26 -18.17
C LEU A 3 7.82 -37.67 -17.29
N TRP A 4 7.12 -36.69 -16.74
CA TRP A 4 5.82 -36.89 -16.12
C TRP A 4 4.74 -36.34 -17.03
N LYS A 5 3.66 -37.10 -17.24
CA LYS A 5 2.52 -36.69 -18.06
C LYS A 5 1.21 -37.08 -17.37
N SER A 6 0.24 -36.17 -17.40
CA SER A 6 -1.14 -36.42 -16.98
C SER A 6 -2.09 -35.52 -17.74
N ASP A 7 -3.33 -35.96 -17.91
CA ASP A 7 -4.46 -35.16 -18.40
C ASP A 7 -5.31 -34.55 -17.25
N GLY A 8 -4.89 -34.76 -15.99
CA GLY A 8 -5.58 -34.28 -14.80
C GLY A 8 -6.67 -35.25 -14.29
N THR A 9 -6.72 -36.47 -14.79
CA THR A 9 -7.52 -37.57 -14.22
C THR A 9 -6.79 -38.27 -13.08
N ASN A 10 -7.24 -39.46 -12.68
CA ASN A 10 -6.63 -40.23 -11.58
C ASN A 10 -5.36 -40.98 -11.99
N GLU A 11 -4.98 -40.93 -13.27
CA GLU A 11 -3.81 -41.63 -13.80
C GLU A 11 -2.74 -40.65 -14.29
N TYR A 12 -1.49 -41.07 -14.19
CA TYR A 12 -0.34 -40.36 -14.71
C TYR A 12 0.73 -41.36 -15.15
N GLU A 13 1.59 -40.93 -16.08
CA GLU A 13 2.70 -41.70 -16.58
C GLU A 13 4.03 -41.08 -16.12
N ILE A 14 4.97 -41.92 -15.69
CA ILE A 14 6.36 -41.53 -15.44
C ILE A 14 7.24 -42.39 -16.34
N ILE A 15 8.06 -41.73 -17.17
CA ILE A 15 8.94 -42.38 -18.13
C ILE A 15 10.35 -41.86 -17.90
N GLU A 16 11.33 -42.75 -17.80
CA GLU A 16 12.74 -42.36 -17.78
C GLU A 16 13.12 -41.79 -19.15
N SER A 17 13.79 -40.64 -19.14
CA SER A 17 14.13 -39.90 -20.37
C SER A 17 15.58 -39.45 -20.35
N ASP A 18 16.25 -39.68 -21.48
CA ASP A 18 17.59 -39.19 -21.74
C ASP A 18 17.58 -37.70 -22.13
N ASN A 19 18.74 -37.05 -22.07
CA ASN A 19 18.97 -35.67 -22.50
C ASN A 19 18.08 -34.60 -21.84
N VAL A 20 17.61 -34.87 -20.61
CA VAL A 20 16.89 -33.86 -19.82
C VAL A 20 17.88 -32.87 -19.23
N GLU A 21 17.78 -31.61 -19.64
CA GLU A 21 18.56 -30.52 -19.04
C GLU A 21 18.32 -30.41 -17.52
N ARG A 22 19.33 -29.93 -16.78
CA ARG A 22 19.20 -29.71 -15.34
C ARG A 22 18.09 -28.67 -15.08
N GLY A 23 17.04 -29.07 -14.38
CA GLY A 23 15.92 -28.20 -14.02
C GLY A 23 14.59 -28.92 -14.17
N THR A 24 13.53 -28.17 -14.47
CA THR A 24 12.19 -28.71 -14.75
C THR A 24 11.59 -27.95 -15.91
N LYS A 25 11.13 -28.68 -16.93
CA LYS A 25 10.38 -28.14 -18.07
C LYS A 25 8.93 -28.60 -17.96
N ILE A 26 8.01 -27.65 -17.89
CA ILE A 26 6.57 -27.91 -17.89
C ILE A 26 6.01 -27.51 -19.25
N VAL A 27 5.34 -28.43 -19.92
CA VAL A 27 4.62 -28.17 -21.17
C VAL A 27 3.14 -28.37 -20.90
N MET A 28 2.37 -27.28 -21.02
CA MET A 28 0.92 -27.32 -20.83
C MET A 28 0.23 -27.37 -22.20
N TYR A 29 -0.57 -28.42 -22.42
CA TYR A 29 -1.47 -28.49 -23.56
C TYR A 29 -2.77 -27.76 -23.19
N LEU A 30 -2.93 -26.54 -23.71
CA LEU A 30 -4.04 -25.67 -23.35
C LEU A 30 -5.36 -26.24 -23.86
N LYS A 31 -6.39 -26.19 -23.00
CA LYS A 31 -7.78 -26.43 -23.38
C LYS A 31 -8.25 -25.38 -24.39
N GLN A 32 -9.33 -25.68 -25.10
CA GLN A 32 -9.84 -24.82 -26.17
C GLN A 32 -10.25 -23.42 -25.68
N ASP A 33 -10.82 -23.35 -24.47
CA ASP A 33 -11.23 -22.14 -23.76
C ASP A 33 -10.08 -21.39 -23.08
N CYS A 34 -8.87 -21.97 -23.00
CA CYS A 34 -7.69 -21.36 -22.39
C CYS A 34 -6.63 -20.93 -23.42
N ARG A 35 -6.95 -20.92 -24.72
CA ARG A 35 -5.99 -20.62 -25.80
C ARG A 35 -5.38 -19.23 -25.72
N GLU A 36 -6.03 -18.27 -25.06
CA GLU A 36 -5.52 -16.92 -24.86
C GLU A 36 -4.14 -16.90 -24.15
N TYR A 37 -3.83 -17.90 -23.33
CA TYR A 37 -2.54 -18.03 -22.65
C TYR A 37 -1.41 -18.53 -23.57
N ALA A 38 -1.70 -18.83 -24.83
CA ALA A 38 -0.66 -19.00 -25.85
C ALA A 38 -0.18 -17.65 -26.43
N SER A 39 -0.90 -16.55 -26.18
CA SER A 39 -0.50 -15.20 -26.61
C SER A 39 0.59 -14.63 -25.72
N GLU A 40 1.65 -14.11 -26.34
CA GLU A 40 2.76 -13.47 -25.64
C GLU A 40 2.29 -12.30 -24.78
N ASP A 41 1.38 -11.46 -25.27
CA ASP A 41 0.88 -10.31 -24.51
C ASP A 41 0.08 -10.72 -23.28
N THR A 42 -0.72 -11.77 -23.38
CA THR A 42 -1.46 -12.32 -22.23
C THR A 42 -0.49 -12.81 -21.17
N VAL A 43 0.52 -13.59 -21.56
CA VAL A 43 1.52 -14.13 -20.63
C VAL A 43 2.38 -13.00 -20.03
N ARG A 44 2.79 -12.02 -20.83
CA ARG A 44 3.49 -10.82 -20.37
C ARG A 44 2.69 -10.08 -19.30
N ASN A 45 1.40 -9.86 -19.52
CA ASN A 45 0.53 -9.19 -18.55
C ASN A 45 0.40 -10.00 -17.25
N VAL A 46 0.31 -11.33 -17.34
CA VAL A 46 0.29 -12.22 -16.17
C VAL A 46 1.61 -12.11 -15.39
N ILE A 47 2.76 -12.18 -16.06
CA ILE A 47 4.09 -12.04 -15.43
C ILE A 47 4.22 -10.67 -14.74
N ASN A 48 3.90 -9.59 -15.45
CA ASN A 48 3.97 -8.23 -14.93
C ASN A 48 3.05 -8.02 -13.72
N LYS A 49 1.91 -8.72 -13.68
CA LYS A 49 0.97 -8.63 -12.56
C LYS A 49 1.44 -9.40 -11.33
N TYR A 50 1.86 -10.66 -11.48
CA TYR A 50 2.05 -11.55 -10.33
C TYR A 50 3.52 -11.79 -9.97
N SER A 51 4.42 -11.74 -10.96
CA SER A 51 5.78 -12.26 -10.85
C SER A 51 6.87 -11.23 -11.15
N ASN A 52 6.50 -9.96 -11.31
CA ASN A 52 7.41 -8.88 -11.69
C ASN A 52 8.56 -8.64 -10.69
N PHE A 53 8.43 -9.13 -9.46
CA PHE A 53 9.40 -8.93 -8.38
C PHE A 53 10.03 -10.23 -7.88
N VAL A 54 9.83 -11.34 -8.60
CA VAL A 54 10.50 -12.61 -8.33
C VAL A 54 12.02 -12.41 -8.46
N ASN A 55 12.78 -13.03 -7.55
CA ASN A 55 14.23 -12.83 -7.42
C ASN A 55 15.07 -13.41 -8.57
N SER A 56 14.46 -14.16 -9.49
CA SER A 56 15.14 -14.82 -10.59
C SER A 56 14.71 -14.22 -11.93
N PRO A 57 15.62 -14.08 -12.91
CA PRO A 57 15.26 -13.57 -14.23
C PRO A 57 14.17 -14.42 -14.89
N ILE A 58 13.11 -13.78 -15.36
CA ILE A 58 12.00 -14.38 -16.09
C ILE A 58 12.14 -13.95 -17.55
N LYS A 59 12.35 -14.94 -18.43
CA LYS A 59 12.41 -14.74 -19.87
C LYS A 59 11.12 -15.19 -20.53
N LEU A 60 10.51 -14.32 -21.33
CA LEU A 60 9.39 -14.62 -22.20
C LEU A 60 9.86 -14.52 -23.64
N ASN A 61 9.82 -15.62 -24.38
CA ASN A 61 10.26 -15.70 -25.79
C ASN A 61 11.67 -15.12 -26.02
N GLY A 62 12.58 -15.32 -25.06
CA GLY A 62 13.97 -14.87 -25.12
C GLY A 62 14.23 -13.50 -24.49
N SER A 63 13.20 -12.68 -24.25
CA SER A 63 13.32 -11.36 -23.64
C SER A 63 13.09 -11.41 -22.13
N GLU A 64 13.95 -10.76 -21.35
CA GLU A 64 13.77 -10.62 -19.89
C GLU A 64 12.67 -9.60 -19.57
N ILE A 65 11.74 -9.96 -18.69
CA ILE A 65 10.52 -9.17 -18.43
C ILE A 65 10.52 -8.51 -17.04
N ASN A 66 10.95 -9.20 -15.99
CA ASN A 66 10.89 -8.72 -14.61
C ASN A 66 12.10 -7.83 -14.26
N THR A 67 12.17 -6.65 -14.86
CA THR A 67 13.30 -5.72 -14.72
C THR A 67 13.12 -4.69 -13.60
N ILE A 68 11.95 -4.62 -12.97
CA ILE A 68 11.65 -3.62 -11.94
C ILE A 68 12.19 -4.07 -10.59
N GLN A 69 13.03 -3.23 -9.98
CA GLN A 69 13.62 -3.51 -8.68
C GLN A 69 12.57 -3.35 -7.55
N PRO A 70 12.46 -4.31 -6.62
CA PRO A 70 11.54 -4.22 -5.48
C PRO A 70 12.08 -3.26 -4.41
N LEU A 71 11.84 -1.97 -4.58
CA LEU A 71 12.44 -0.92 -3.74
C LEU A 71 12.14 -1.07 -2.24
N TRP A 72 10.99 -1.65 -1.88
CA TRP A 72 10.61 -1.87 -0.48
C TRP A 72 11.55 -2.83 0.27
N LEU A 73 12.34 -3.63 -0.44
CA LEU A 73 13.33 -4.54 0.13
C LEU A 73 14.70 -3.90 0.35
N LEU A 74 14.95 -2.74 -0.27
CA LEU A 74 16.22 -2.04 -0.17
C LEU A 74 16.31 -1.24 1.13
N ASN A 75 17.52 -0.80 1.45
CA ASN A 75 17.71 0.17 2.52
C ASN A 75 17.07 1.52 2.09
N PRO A 76 16.20 2.14 2.90
CA PRO A 76 15.59 3.43 2.53
C PRO A 76 16.59 4.51 2.14
N LYS A 77 17.80 4.49 2.72
CA LYS A 77 18.86 5.48 2.41
C LYS A 77 19.54 5.26 1.07
N SER A 78 19.42 4.07 0.47
CA SER A 78 20.01 3.76 -0.83
C SER A 78 19.06 3.98 -2.00
N VAL A 79 17.80 4.35 -1.74
CA VAL A 79 16.79 4.59 -2.77
C VAL A 79 16.71 6.08 -3.07
N SER A 80 16.94 6.47 -4.32
CA SER A 80 16.86 7.87 -4.74
C SER A 80 15.41 8.35 -4.87
N LYS A 81 15.23 9.67 -4.92
CA LYS A 81 13.92 10.27 -5.17
C LYS A 81 13.34 9.83 -6.52
N GLU A 82 14.17 9.80 -7.56
CA GLU A 82 13.78 9.41 -8.92
C GLU A 82 13.35 7.94 -8.95
N GLN A 83 14.04 7.05 -8.23
CA GLN A 83 13.60 5.66 -8.09
C GLN A 83 12.23 5.58 -7.41
N HIS A 84 12.01 6.37 -6.36
CA HIS A 84 10.70 6.44 -5.70
C HIS A 84 9.60 6.98 -6.62
N ASP A 85 9.87 8.03 -7.39
CA ASP A 85 8.92 8.64 -8.33
C ASP A 85 8.50 7.63 -9.41
N GLU A 86 9.47 6.94 -10.04
CA GLU A 86 9.18 5.95 -11.08
C GLU A 86 8.47 4.71 -10.53
N PHE A 87 8.89 4.22 -9.36
CA PHE A 87 8.21 3.10 -8.72
C PHE A 87 6.79 3.46 -8.28
N TYR A 88 6.57 4.67 -7.76
CA TYR A 88 5.24 5.17 -7.43
C TYR A 88 4.32 5.21 -8.66
N LYS A 89 4.78 5.80 -9.78
CA LYS A 89 4.04 5.81 -11.05
C LYS A 89 3.66 4.41 -11.50
N PHE A 90 4.59 3.46 -11.39
CA PHE A 90 4.36 2.06 -11.72
C PHE A 90 3.27 1.43 -10.83
N VAL A 91 3.38 1.50 -9.51
CA VAL A 91 2.44 0.81 -8.60
C VAL A 91 1.08 1.49 -8.50
N ALA A 92 1.03 2.82 -8.57
CA ALA A 92 -0.22 3.58 -8.51
C ALA A 92 -0.89 3.71 -9.89
N ASN A 93 -0.16 3.42 -10.97
CA ASN A 93 -0.59 3.63 -12.36
C ASN A 93 -1.06 5.09 -12.56
N THR A 94 -0.12 6.01 -12.34
CA THR A 94 -0.32 7.46 -12.37
C THR A 94 0.88 8.14 -13.04
N TYR A 95 0.72 9.42 -13.37
CA TYR A 95 1.77 10.26 -13.95
C TYR A 95 2.34 11.28 -12.95
N ASP A 96 1.68 11.46 -11.79
CA ASP A 96 2.14 12.38 -10.75
C ASP A 96 3.31 11.82 -9.95
N ARG A 97 3.68 12.54 -8.89
CA ARG A 97 4.77 12.19 -7.99
C ARG A 97 4.25 12.05 -6.56
N PRO A 98 4.93 11.30 -5.69
CA PRO A 98 4.55 11.25 -4.30
C PRO A 98 4.99 12.53 -3.58
N ARG A 99 4.06 13.21 -2.90
CA ARG A 99 4.38 14.29 -1.95
C ARG A 99 5.19 13.74 -0.77
N PHE A 100 4.74 12.62 -0.22
CA PHE A 100 5.45 11.93 0.86
C PHE A 100 5.72 10.47 0.54
N VAL A 101 6.85 9.99 1.06
CA VAL A 101 7.29 8.60 0.99
C VAL A 101 7.51 8.08 2.40
N LEU A 102 6.84 6.98 2.73
CA LEU A 102 7.04 6.23 3.97
C LEU A 102 7.58 4.84 3.61
N HIS A 103 8.90 4.67 3.76
CA HIS A 103 9.56 3.38 3.64
C HIS A 103 9.83 2.82 5.04
N TYR A 104 9.13 1.74 5.38
CA TYR A 104 9.07 1.21 6.73
C TYR A 104 9.25 -0.30 6.74
N SER A 105 9.96 -0.81 7.75
CA SER A 105 10.10 -2.24 8.00
C SER A 105 10.01 -2.52 9.49
N ALA A 106 9.43 -3.65 9.86
CA ALA A 106 9.42 -4.18 11.22
C ALA A 106 9.46 -5.71 11.19
N GLU A 107 10.06 -6.30 12.21
CA GLU A 107 10.13 -7.75 12.41
C GLU A 107 9.17 -8.23 13.52
N ALA A 108 8.63 -7.31 14.32
CA ALA A 108 7.71 -7.61 15.42
C ALA A 108 6.69 -6.47 15.61
N PRO A 109 5.45 -6.75 16.08
CA PRO A 109 4.86 -8.07 16.33
C PRO A 109 4.52 -8.88 15.07
N ILE A 110 4.63 -8.28 13.88
CA ILE A 110 4.44 -8.89 12.57
C ILE A 110 5.61 -8.47 11.69
N GLN A 111 6.14 -9.39 10.91
CA GLN A 111 7.15 -9.08 9.91
C GLN A 111 6.49 -8.37 8.73
N VAL A 112 6.89 -7.12 8.49
CA VAL A 112 6.34 -6.29 7.42
C VAL A 112 7.41 -5.42 6.80
N ARG A 113 7.36 -5.29 5.47
CA ARG A 113 8.06 -4.27 4.68
C ARG A 113 7.03 -3.48 3.90
N ALA A 114 6.92 -2.20 4.17
CA ALA A 114 5.96 -1.31 3.54
C ALA A 114 6.70 -0.16 2.84
N LEU A 115 6.29 0.12 1.60
CA LEU A 115 6.68 1.32 0.88
C LEU A 115 5.40 2.01 0.42
N LEU A 116 5.08 3.07 1.15
CA LEU A 116 3.81 3.78 1.07
C LEU A 116 4.04 5.20 0.54
N TYR A 117 3.11 5.64 -0.29
CA TYR A 117 3.18 6.90 -1.01
C TYR A 117 1.91 7.71 -0.79
N PHE A 118 2.11 9.01 -0.61
CA PHE A 118 1.06 10.01 -0.48
C PHE A 118 1.09 10.84 -1.76
N PRO A 119 0.06 10.77 -2.62
CA PRO A 119 0.07 11.46 -3.91
C PRO A 119 0.23 12.98 -3.76
N GLU A 120 0.88 13.61 -4.73
CA GLU A 120 0.98 15.07 -4.79
C GLU A 120 -0.29 15.70 -5.37
N LEU A 121 -0.90 15.04 -6.35
CA LEU A 121 -2.19 15.48 -6.87
C LEU A 121 -3.28 15.30 -5.82
N ALA A 122 -4.17 16.29 -5.75
CA ALA A 122 -5.37 16.22 -4.95
C ALA A 122 -6.28 15.07 -5.45
N PRO A 123 -7.03 14.43 -4.55
CA PRO A 123 -7.96 13.36 -4.91
C PRO A 123 -9.06 13.90 -5.85
N GLY A 124 -9.38 13.13 -6.89
CA GLY A 124 -10.51 13.44 -7.77
C GLY A 124 -11.85 13.12 -7.09
N GLN A 125 -12.98 13.59 -7.65
CA GLN A 125 -14.31 13.34 -7.07
C GLN A 125 -14.57 11.84 -6.82
N THR A 126 -14.09 10.96 -7.68
CA THR A 126 -14.23 9.50 -7.52
C THR A 126 -13.51 8.99 -6.28
N ASP A 127 -12.38 9.57 -5.88
CA ASP A 127 -11.59 9.13 -4.73
C ASP A 127 -12.29 9.39 -3.38
N PHE A 128 -13.25 10.30 -3.36
CA PHE A 128 -14.07 10.58 -2.18
C PHE A 128 -15.11 9.49 -1.93
N TYR A 129 -15.78 9.02 -2.99
CA TYR A 129 -16.97 8.17 -2.90
C TYR A 129 -16.71 6.70 -3.23
N ASP A 130 -15.72 6.45 -4.08
CA ASP A 130 -15.42 5.11 -4.56
C ASP A 130 -14.32 4.48 -3.71
N SER A 131 -14.70 3.51 -2.88
CA SER A 131 -13.71 2.68 -2.16
C SER A 131 -12.87 1.81 -3.10
N SER A 132 -13.23 1.72 -4.39
CA SER A 132 -12.51 0.98 -5.42
C SER A 132 -11.31 1.74 -6.00
N THR A 133 -11.13 3.05 -5.73
CA THR A 133 -9.98 3.79 -6.25
C THR A 133 -8.71 3.63 -5.40
N LYS A 134 -8.15 2.43 -5.54
CA LYS A 134 -6.76 2.01 -5.43
C LYS A 134 -6.04 2.21 -4.09
N GLY A 135 -6.20 1.25 -3.19
CA GLY A 135 -5.34 1.16 -2.00
C GLY A 135 -3.91 0.65 -2.31
N VAL A 136 -3.35 -0.01 -1.32
CA VAL A 136 -2.00 -0.62 -1.38
C VAL A 136 -2.07 -2.04 -1.93
N SER A 137 -1.03 -2.46 -2.66
CA SER A 137 -0.92 -3.85 -3.10
C SER A 137 -0.25 -4.70 -2.02
N LEU A 138 -0.82 -5.88 -1.76
CA LEU A 138 -0.34 -6.81 -0.75
C LEU A 138 0.47 -7.93 -1.41
N TYR A 139 1.68 -8.13 -0.92
CA TYR A 139 2.64 -9.13 -1.33
C TYR A 139 2.98 -10.05 -0.17
N THR A 140 3.41 -11.26 -0.50
CA THR A 140 4.13 -12.15 0.41
C THR A 140 5.30 -12.74 -0.34
N ARG A 141 6.51 -12.60 0.21
CA ARG A 141 7.75 -13.07 -0.42
C ARG A 141 7.87 -12.58 -1.87
N ARG A 142 7.55 -11.29 -2.11
CA ARG A 142 7.58 -10.64 -3.44
C ARG A 142 6.55 -11.14 -4.47
N ILE A 143 5.66 -12.04 -4.09
CA ILE A 143 4.57 -12.52 -4.95
C ILE A 143 3.31 -11.73 -4.62
N LEU A 144 2.64 -11.21 -5.65
CA LEU A 144 1.40 -10.46 -5.46
C LEU A 144 0.31 -11.39 -4.91
N VAL A 145 -0.20 -11.08 -3.73
CA VAL A 145 -1.35 -11.77 -3.11
C VAL A 145 -2.65 -11.12 -3.59
N LYS A 146 -2.77 -9.79 -3.38
CA LYS A 146 -3.95 -9.03 -3.77
C LYS A 146 -3.55 -7.62 -4.16
N LYS A 147 -3.92 -7.23 -5.37
CA LYS A 147 -3.89 -5.82 -5.79
C LYS A 147 -5.00 -5.07 -5.05
N GLU A 148 -4.70 -3.87 -4.57
CA GLU A 148 -5.68 -3.02 -3.87
C GLU A 148 -6.31 -3.77 -2.70
N ALA A 149 -5.45 -4.25 -1.80
CA ALA A 149 -5.86 -5.03 -0.67
C ALA A 149 -6.71 -4.18 0.28
N GLU A 150 -7.96 -4.58 0.45
CA GLU A 150 -8.82 -4.05 1.50
C GLU A 150 -8.35 -4.58 2.87
N HIS A 151 -8.77 -3.91 3.95
CA HIS A 151 -8.52 -4.28 5.35
C HIS A 151 -7.05 -4.19 5.83
N VAL A 152 -6.05 -4.08 4.96
CA VAL A 152 -4.65 -3.83 5.38
C VAL A 152 -4.40 -2.40 5.84
N LEU A 153 -5.26 -1.46 5.43
CA LEU A 153 -5.33 -0.08 5.92
C LEU A 153 -6.80 0.28 6.17
N PRO A 154 -7.09 1.22 7.08
CA PRO A 154 -8.44 1.71 7.33
C PRO A 154 -8.97 2.49 6.13
N LYS A 155 -10.29 2.53 5.96
CA LYS A 155 -10.96 3.13 4.79
C LYS A 155 -10.61 4.61 4.58
N TRP A 156 -10.36 5.35 5.66
CA TRP A 156 -9.97 6.75 5.57
C TRP A 156 -8.56 6.93 5.00
N LEU A 157 -7.70 5.91 5.00
CA LEU A 157 -6.38 5.92 4.36
C LEU A 157 -6.40 5.41 2.90
N ARG A 158 -7.57 5.29 2.26
CA ARG A 158 -7.71 4.76 0.88
C ARG A 158 -6.92 5.52 -0.19
N PHE A 159 -6.54 6.77 0.08
CA PHE A 159 -5.71 7.56 -0.82
C PHE A 159 -4.23 7.12 -0.85
N VAL A 160 -3.76 6.41 0.18
CA VAL A 160 -2.38 5.93 0.26
C VAL A 160 -2.16 4.83 -0.78
N LYS A 161 -1.08 4.99 -1.58
CA LYS A 161 -0.68 4.02 -2.60
C LYS A 161 0.60 3.32 -2.18
N GLY A 162 0.92 2.21 -2.82
CA GLY A 162 2.20 1.53 -2.64
C GLY A 162 2.06 0.03 -2.40
N VAL A 163 3.02 -0.52 -1.66
CA VAL A 163 3.18 -1.96 -1.46
C VAL A 163 3.39 -2.28 0.01
N ILE A 164 2.79 -3.39 0.44
CA ILE A 164 3.01 -4.03 1.73
C ILE A 164 3.42 -5.47 1.45
N ASP A 165 4.55 -5.91 1.96
CA ASP A 165 5.07 -7.27 1.85
C ASP A 165 5.23 -7.85 3.26
N SER A 166 4.61 -9.00 3.52
CA SER A 166 4.69 -9.68 4.81
C SER A 166 4.76 -11.18 4.59
N GLU A 167 5.79 -11.82 5.14
CA GLU A 167 5.96 -13.27 5.05
C GLU A 167 4.98 -14.05 5.95
N ASP A 168 4.41 -13.37 6.95
CA ASP A 168 3.40 -13.93 7.83
C ASP A 168 2.04 -14.12 7.13
N ILE A 169 1.84 -13.47 5.98
CA ILE A 169 0.60 -13.55 5.20
C ILE A 169 0.65 -14.73 4.23
N PRO A 170 -0.35 -15.63 4.26
CA PRO A 170 -0.40 -16.76 3.34
C PRO A 170 -0.70 -16.32 1.89
N LEU A 171 -0.08 -17.02 0.94
CA LEU A 171 -0.28 -16.81 -0.51
C LEU A 171 -1.73 -17.03 -0.94
N ASN A 172 -2.38 -18.05 -0.38
CA ASN A 172 -3.74 -18.48 -0.72
C ASN A 172 -4.78 -17.75 0.14
N LEU A 173 -4.87 -16.43 -0.02
CA LEU A 173 -5.79 -15.61 0.75
C LEU A 173 -7.19 -15.61 0.11
N SER A 174 -8.13 -16.36 0.67
CA SER A 174 -9.53 -16.31 0.23
C SER A 174 -10.21 -15.01 0.68
N ARG A 175 -11.31 -14.63 0.01
CA ARG A 175 -12.12 -13.46 0.38
C ARG A 175 -12.65 -13.55 1.83
N GLU A 176 -12.95 -14.77 2.29
CA GLU A 176 -13.41 -15.06 3.65
C GLU A 176 -12.27 -14.94 4.68
N MET A 177 -11.07 -15.42 4.34
CA MET A 177 -9.89 -15.29 5.22
C MET A 177 -9.41 -13.85 5.37
N LEU A 178 -9.60 -13.00 4.35
CA LEU A 178 -9.30 -11.56 4.42
C LEU A 178 -10.09 -10.83 5.52
N GLN A 179 -11.36 -11.18 5.70
CA GLN A 179 -12.24 -10.48 6.65
C GLN A 179 -12.04 -10.94 8.10
N ASN A 180 -11.64 -12.20 8.30
CA ASN A 180 -11.53 -12.83 9.62
C ASN A 180 -10.09 -12.98 10.15
N SER A 181 -9.09 -12.46 9.42
CA SER A 181 -7.69 -12.60 9.81
C SER A 181 -7.31 -11.62 10.93
N SER A 182 -7.05 -12.17 12.12
CA SER A 182 -6.46 -11.42 13.24
C SER A 182 -5.10 -10.82 12.90
N LEU A 183 -4.34 -11.45 12.00
CA LEU A 183 -3.07 -10.96 11.48
C LEU A 183 -3.26 -9.67 10.67
N LEU A 184 -4.25 -9.61 9.78
CA LEU A 184 -4.53 -8.41 8.99
C LEU A 184 -4.97 -7.23 9.86
N ARG A 185 -5.75 -7.47 10.92
CA ARG A 185 -6.11 -6.40 11.87
C ARG A 185 -4.88 -5.85 12.60
N LYS A 186 -3.99 -6.73 13.07
CA LYS A 186 -2.73 -6.31 13.71
C LYS A 186 -1.82 -5.55 12.75
N LEU A 187 -1.72 -6.01 11.50
CA LEU A 187 -0.96 -5.33 10.44
C LEU A 187 -1.55 -3.95 10.16
N ASN A 188 -2.87 -3.86 10.03
CA ASN A 188 -3.59 -2.60 9.85
C ASN A 188 -3.31 -1.62 10.98
N GLN A 189 -3.47 -2.05 12.24
CA GLN A 189 -3.22 -1.20 13.39
C GLN A 189 -1.77 -0.71 13.43
N LEU A 190 -0.81 -1.62 13.18
CA LEU A 190 0.61 -1.30 13.15
C LEU A 190 0.95 -0.25 12.08
N LEU A 191 0.46 -0.44 10.85
CA LEU A 191 0.71 0.49 9.75
C LEU A 191 -0.03 1.81 9.93
N THR A 192 -1.26 1.78 10.44
CA THR A 192 -2.04 3.00 10.75
C THR A 192 -1.31 3.85 11.78
N ASN A 193 -0.89 3.27 12.90
CA ASN A 193 -0.12 3.98 13.93
C ASN A 193 1.18 4.54 13.37
N LYS A 194 1.85 3.79 12.48
CA LYS A 194 3.07 4.27 11.84
C LYS A 194 2.80 5.44 10.89
N ILE A 195 1.71 5.42 10.13
CA ILE A 195 1.29 6.50 9.23
C ILE A 195 0.90 7.74 10.01
N VAL A 196 0.09 7.61 11.08
CA VAL A 196 -0.31 8.74 11.94
C VAL A 196 0.92 9.42 12.53
N LYS A 197 1.83 8.65 13.11
CA LYS A 197 3.10 9.17 13.63
C LYS A 197 3.94 9.85 12.55
N PHE A 198 4.02 9.26 11.36
CA PHE A 198 4.75 9.84 10.23
C PHE A 198 4.16 11.19 9.78
N LEU A 199 2.83 11.28 9.68
CA LEU A 199 2.15 12.52 9.35
C LEU A 199 2.31 13.57 10.44
N HIS A 200 2.27 13.18 11.72
CA HIS A 200 2.55 14.08 12.84
C HIS A 200 3.97 14.64 12.76
N ASP A 201 4.97 13.77 12.54
CA ASP A 201 6.36 14.16 12.34
C ASP A 201 6.51 15.17 11.19
N LYS A 202 5.81 14.95 10.06
CA LYS A 202 5.76 15.90 8.94
C LYS A 202 5.14 17.22 9.33
N SER A 203 4.07 17.18 10.11
CA SER A 203 3.35 18.36 10.58
C SER A 203 4.17 19.26 11.50
N VAL A 204 5.21 18.72 12.14
CA VAL A 204 6.13 19.45 13.02
C VAL A 204 7.40 19.87 12.29
N LYS A 205 7.98 19.00 11.47
CA LYS A 205 9.30 19.20 10.84
C LYS A 205 9.23 19.91 9.49
N ASP A 206 8.09 19.84 8.82
CA ASP A 206 7.90 20.28 7.44
C ASP A 206 6.46 20.82 7.26
N LEU A 207 6.17 21.88 8.03
CA LEU A 207 4.81 22.40 8.16
C LEU A 207 4.23 22.85 6.82
N ASP A 208 5.02 23.48 5.96
CA ASP A 208 4.56 24.00 4.67
C ASP A 208 4.07 22.87 3.74
N GLU A 209 4.84 21.79 3.61
CA GLU A 209 4.40 20.62 2.83
C GLU A 209 3.24 19.89 3.51
N TYR A 210 3.23 19.84 4.84
CA TYR A 210 2.11 19.28 5.58
C TYR A 210 0.81 20.06 5.35
N MET A 211 0.86 21.39 5.31
CA MET A 211 -0.32 22.21 5.06
C MET A 211 -0.88 22.02 3.65
N LYS A 212 -0.01 21.86 2.64
CA LYS A 212 -0.44 21.48 1.28
C LYS A 212 -1.12 20.10 1.28
N PHE A 213 -0.51 19.12 1.94
CA PHE A 213 -1.14 17.81 2.12
C PHE A 213 -2.49 17.91 2.82
N TYR A 214 -2.58 18.68 3.91
CA TYR A 214 -3.80 18.81 4.70
C TYR A 214 -4.93 19.52 3.93
N GLN A 215 -4.59 20.48 3.07
CA GLN A 215 -5.55 21.13 2.18
C GLN A 215 -6.24 20.10 1.26
N ASP A 216 -5.47 19.17 0.70
CA ASP A 216 -5.97 18.18 -0.26
C ASP A 216 -6.63 16.96 0.44
N TYR A 217 -6.05 16.52 1.56
CA TYR A 217 -6.37 15.23 2.19
C TYR A 217 -6.99 15.35 3.60
N GLY A 218 -7.11 16.55 4.16
CA GLY A 218 -7.60 16.75 5.54
C GLY A 218 -9.02 16.22 5.79
N VAL A 219 -9.84 16.15 4.74
CA VAL A 219 -11.17 15.51 4.78
C VAL A 219 -11.12 14.02 5.15
N PHE A 220 -10.12 13.29 4.65
CA PHE A 220 -9.92 11.87 4.98
C PHE A 220 -9.47 11.72 6.43
N ILE A 221 -8.63 12.63 6.93
CA ILE A 221 -8.23 12.62 8.35
C ILE A 221 -9.45 12.86 9.25
N LYS A 222 -10.32 13.81 8.88
CA LYS A 222 -11.60 14.04 9.59
C LYS A 222 -12.50 12.81 9.56
N GLU A 223 -12.62 12.13 8.42
CA GLU A 223 -13.33 10.85 8.31
C GLU A 223 -12.73 9.83 9.28
N GLY A 224 -11.41 9.72 9.36
CA GLY A 224 -10.71 8.86 10.32
C GLY A 224 -11.04 9.17 11.77
N VAL A 225 -11.05 10.44 12.16
CA VAL A 225 -11.43 10.87 13.52
C VAL A 225 -12.89 10.52 13.85
N VAL A 226 -13.81 10.66 12.89
CA VAL A 226 -15.24 10.37 13.10
C VAL A 226 -15.53 8.87 13.14
N THR A 227 -14.81 8.08 12.35
CA THR A 227 -15.08 6.64 12.18
C THR A 227 -14.25 5.74 13.09
N ASN A 228 -13.28 6.29 13.84
CA ASN A 228 -12.50 5.51 14.79
C ASN A 228 -13.22 5.39 16.14
N ASP A 229 -13.50 4.16 16.55
CA ASP A 229 -14.17 3.83 17.79
C ASP A 229 -13.24 3.87 19.01
N ASP A 230 -11.91 3.76 18.82
CA ASP A 230 -10.94 3.85 19.91
C ASP A 230 -10.68 5.32 20.31
N PRO A 231 -10.97 5.72 21.56
CA PRO A 231 -10.82 7.12 21.98
C PRO A 231 -9.39 7.64 21.86
N LYS A 232 -8.38 6.80 22.13
CA LYS A 232 -6.98 7.21 22.09
C LYS A 232 -6.50 7.35 20.65
N GLU A 233 -6.80 6.39 19.78
CA GLU A 233 -6.44 6.51 18.37
C GLU A 233 -7.14 7.71 17.72
N ARG A 234 -8.37 8.02 18.14
CA ARG A 234 -9.08 9.23 17.72
C ARG A 234 -8.38 10.51 18.15
N GLU A 235 -7.87 10.58 19.38
CA GLU A 235 -7.07 11.72 19.87
C GLU A 235 -5.76 11.87 19.10
N ASP A 236 -5.03 10.77 18.88
CA ASP A 236 -3.79 10.76 18.09
C ASP A 236 -4.03 11.26 16.65
N LEU A 237 -5.14 10.85 16.04
CA LEU A 237 -5.58 11.36 14.73
C LEU A 237 -5.98 12.83 14.77
N ALA A 238 -6.66 13.27 15.82
CA ALA A 238 -7.10 14.65 15.97
C ALA A 238 -5.91 15.63 16.01
N CYS A 239 -4.74 15.21 16.51
CA CYS A 239 -3.50 16.01 16.49
C CYS A 239 -3.02 16.38 15.06
N LEU A 240 -3.47 15.65 14.04
CA LEU A 240 -3.21 15.96 12.64
C LEU A 240 -4.14 17.07 12.10
N LEU A 241 -5.25 17.37 12.78
CA LEU A 241 -6.18 18.38 12.31
C LEU A 241 -5.60 19.80 12.46
N ARG A 242 -6.02 20.67 11.54
CA ARG A 242 -5.65 22.09 11.48
C ARG A 242 -6.92 22.93 11.36
N TYR A 243 -6.94 24.02 12.13
CA TYR A 243 -8.09 24.91 12.27
C TYR A 243 -7.63 26.37 12.30
N GLU A 244 -8.47 27.28 11.80
CA GLU A 244 -8.31 28.69 12.14
C GLU A 244 -8.70 28.93 13.62
N SER A 245 -8.20 29.99 14.22
CA SER A 245 -8.45 30.35 15.61
C SER A 245 -8.64 31.86 15.75
N SER A 246 -9.35 32.29 16.79
CA SER A 246 -9.42 33.71 17.16
C SER A 246 -8.06 34.35 17.46
N TYR A 247 -7.01 33.53 17.63
CA TYR A 247 -5.62 33.95 17.84
C TYR A 247 -4.74 33.83 16.59
N THR A 248 -5.27 33.37 15.45
CA THR A 248 -4.54 33.33 14.17
C THR A 248 -5.07 34.41 13.23
N LYS A 249 -4.25 34.83 12.26
CA LYS A 249 -4.75 35.71 11.19
C LYS A 249 -5.68 34.93 10.26
N PRO A 250 -6.59 35.60 9.53
CA PRO A 250 -7.42 34.95 8.52
C PRO A 250 -6.57 34.12 7.55
N GLY A 251 -6.94 32.84 7.37
CA GLY A 251 -6.21 31.89 6.53
C GLY A 251 -5.01 31.20 7.19
N GLU A 252 -4.53 31.68 8.34
CA GLU A 252 -3.54 30.97 9.15
C GLU A 252 -4.22 29.94 10.05
N THR A 253 -3.62 28.76 10.17
CA THR A 253 -4.17 27.67 10.98
C THR A 253 -3.27 27.33 12.16
N THR A 254 -3.85 26.67 13.17
CA THR A 254 -3.21 26.17 14.37
C THR A 254 -3.59 24.70 14.59
N SER A 255 -2.85 24.02 15.46
CA SER A 255 -3.11 22.64 15.89
C SER A 255 -3.80 22.61 17.26
N PHE A 256 -4.33 21.45 17.67
CA PHE A 256 -4.77 21.26 19.06
C PHE A 256 -3.61 21.42 20.05
N GLU A 257 -2.42 20.92 19.73
CA GLU A 257 -1.25 21.06 20.60
C GLU A 257 -0.90 22.54 20.84
N ASP A 258 -0.93 23.37 19.79
CA ASP A 258 -0.62 24.79 19.90
C ASP A 258 -1.74 25.57 20.59
N TYR A 259 -3.00 25.17 20.43
CA TYR A 259 -4.10 25.68 21.25
C TYR A 259 -3.85 25.38 22.73
N MET A 260 -3.52 24.13 23.06
CA MET A 260 -3.30 23.70 24.45
C MET A 260 -2.11 24.40 25.11
N LYS A 261 -1.08 24.79 24.36
CA LYS A 261 0.03 25.62 24.87
C LYS A 261 -0.41 27.03 25.29
N ARG A 262 -1.51 27.55 24.73
CA ARG A 262 -2.04 28.90 25.00
C ARG A 262 -3.26 28.90 25.92
N ARG A 263 -3.67 27.73 26.43
CA ARG A 263 -4.83 27.63 27.34
C ARG A 263 -4.60 28.47 28.59
N GLN A 264 -5.65 29.11 29.07
CA GLN A 264 -5.59 29.89 30.31
C GLN A 264 -5.60 28.96 31.53
N GLU A 265 -5.09 29.46 32.65
CA GLU A 265 -5.17 28.76 33.93
C GLU A 265 -6.64 28.51 34.31
N GLY A 266 -6.97 27.28 34.69
CA GLY A 266 -8.35 26.87 35.00
C GLY A 266 -9.21 26.51 33.78
N GLN A 267 -8.72 26.64 32.54
CA GLN A 267 -9.45 26.22 31.35
C GLN A 267 -9.37 24.70 31.14
N ASN A 268 -10.54 24.04 31.22
CA ASN A 268 -10.69 22.58 31.02
C ASN A 268 -11.29 22.20 29.67
N ASP A 269 -11.92 23.15 28.97
CA ASP A 269 -12.62 22.91 27.71
C ASP A 269 -11.91 23.55 26.51
N ILE A 270 -12.04 22.93 25.33
CA ILE A 270 -11.64 23.51 24.04
C ILE A 270 -12.87 24.14 23.40
N TYR A 271 -12.89 25.46 23.32
CA TYR A 271 -13.97 26.21 22.70
C TYR A 271 -13.77 26.28 21.19
N TYR A 272 -14.84 26.01 20.42
CA TYR A 272 -14.84 26.08 18.96
C TYR A 272 -16.14 26.71 18.43
N LEU A 273 -16.08 27.21 17.20
CA LEU A 273 -17.23 27.69 16.45
C LEU A 273 -17.24 27.02 15.07
N SER A 274 -18.41 26.59 14.62
CA SER A 274 -18.62 26.12 13.25
C SER A 274 -19.49 27.14 12.51
N ALA A 275 -18.92 27.75 11.47
CA ALA A 275 -19.58 28.70 10.60
C ALA A 275 -19.08 28.54 9.15
N PRO A 276 -19.84 28.94 8.14
CA PRO A 276 -19.33 29.05 6.77
C PRO A 276 -18.09 29.95 6.72
N LYS A 277 -17.17 29.65 5.79
CA LYS A 277 -16.06 30.56 5.44
C LYS A 277 -16.59 31.78 4.72
#